data_AF-A0A0G4IFE2-F1
#
_entry.id   AF-A0A0G4IFE2-F1
#
_cell.length_a   1.000
_cell.length_b   1.000
_cell.length_c   1.000
_cell.angle_alpha   90.00
_cell.angle_beta   90.00
_cell.angle_gamma   90.00
#
_symmetry.space_group_name_H-M   'P 1'
#
loop_
_entity.id
_entity.type
_entity.pdbx_description
1 polymer ?
#
loop_
_entity_poly.entity_id
_entity_poly.type
_entity_poly.pdbx_seq_one_letter_code
_entity_poly.pdbx_strand_id
1 'polypeptide(L)'
;MSSVSVSEIAGVSGCMAPESAFVSDGDIEDFEVMHEESCEKGEEFYRDPASGYLVMTRVLHLKRGRCCGSGCRHCPYAHVNVLPDKDTVQKIQMPAMLHIPRSGLASEVTVLMWSGGKDSFLALRAMLQPQGRLHRVGTAGVVLLTTFDAASRMVAHQEVSAREIERQAKHLDVALVGVPLHGSSAVGYVSRLRAALKVVRDFGCTVSGLACGDLHLRDIRKWREEAVGGGLGLGVLYPLWSDCAGSNYLSLSEDLQASGVPCKVTAVTTEDAKRAGAQVGTVYGPALFAALNEAGVDGFGENGEFHTLAQVWEVPRERALAV
;
A
#
# COMPACT_ATOMS: atom_id res chain seq x y z
N MET A 1 -15.75 66.95 -48.13
CA MET A 1 -16.75 67.68 -47.33
C MET A 1 -17.02 66.82 -46.11
N SER A 2 -16.25 67.05 -45.05
CA SER A 2 -16.61 67.91 -43.89
C SER A 2 -17.43 67.09 -42.88
N SER A 3 -16.80 66.76 -41.73
CA SER A 3 -17.12 67.29 -40.38
C SER A 3 -18.19 66.44 -39.68
N VAL A 4 -18.09 66.00 -38.41
CA VAL A 4 -17.74 66.69 -37.16
C VAL A 4 -17.32 65.66 -36.09
N SER A 5 -16.52 66.13 -35.14
CA SER A 5 -15.98 65.53 -33.92
C SER A 5 -16.91 65.55 -32.68
N VAL A 6 -16.79 64.49 -31.85
CA VAL A 6 -16.61 64.44 -30.37
C VAL A 6 -17.66 65.09 -29.43
N SER A 7 -18.21 64.28 -28.49
CA SER A 7 -18.10 64.43 -27.02
C SER A 7 -19.05 63.42 -26.30
N GLU A 8 -18.52 62.37 -25.66
CA GLU A 8 -18.33 62.24 -24.19
C GLU A 8 -19.60 62.05 -23.35
N ILE A 9 -19.78 60.85 -22.77
CA ILE A 9 -20.24 60.66 -21.38
C ILE A 9 -19.48 59.46 -20.78
N ALA A 10 -18.92 59.69 -19.59
CA ALA A 10 -18.01 58.83 -18.86
C ALA A 10 -18.69 57.69 -18.07
N GLY A 11 -17.97 56.57 -17.93
CA GLY A 11 -17.67 55.97 -16.63
C GLY A 11 -18.69 55.03 -15.98
N VAL A 12 -18.55 53.72 -16.22
CA VAL A 12 -18.73 52.70 -15.18
C VAL A 12 -17.70 51.58 -15.39
N SER A 13 -16.87 51.36 -14.37
CA SER A 13 -15.81 50.36 -14.29
C SER A 13 -16.37 48.93 -14.39
N GLY A 14 -16.15 48.27 -15.52
CA GLY A 14 -16.40 46.86 -15.72
C GLY A 14 -15.19 46.01 -15.33
N CYS A 15 -15.37 45.09 -14.38
CA CYS A 15 -14.43 44.00 -14.15
C CYS A 15 -14.66 42.93 -15.23
N MET A 16 -14.09 43.16 -16.43
CA MET A 16 -13.99 42.11 -17.44
C MET A 16 -12.82 41.18 -17.07
N ALA A 17 -13.09 39.88 -17.04
CA ALA A 17 -12.05 38.86 -16.94
C ALA A 17 -11.12 38.98 -18.16
N PRO A 18 -9.78 38.91 -18.00
CA PRO A 18 -8.92 38.79 -19.16
C PRO A 18 -9.00 37.36 -19.72
N GLU A 19 -9.25 37.32 -21.03
CA GLU A 19 -9.23 36.13 -21.87
C GLU A 19 -7.89 35.39 -21.79
N SER A 20 -8.01 34.08 -21.99
CA SER A 20 -6.96 33.07 -22.05
C SER A 20 -5.75 33.48 -22.89
N ALA A 21 -4.58 33.54 -22.24
CA ALA A 21 -3.31 33.32 -22.89
C ALA A 21 -2.93 31.84 -22.72
N PHE A 22 -3.04 31.08 -23.81
CA PHE A 22 -2.34 29.80 -23.94
C PHE A 22 -0.84 30.08 -23.82
N VAL A 23 -0.22 29.59 -22.75
CA VAL A 23 1.23 29.53 -22.60
C VAL A 23 1.61 28.06 -22.49
N SER A 24 2.59 27.68 -23.31
CA SER A 24 3.08 26.35 -23.64
C SER A 24 3.58 25.51 -22.45
N ASP A 25 3.41 24.19 -22.61
CA ASP A 25 4.02 23.07 -21.89
C ASP A 25 5.28 23.40 -21.09
N GLY A 26 5.14 23.32 -19.77
CA GLY A 26 6.21 22.97 -18.85
C GLY A 26 5.59 22.04 -17.82
N ASP A 27 6.11 20.82 -17.68
CA ASP A 27 5.60 19.79 -16.78
C ASP A 27 5.57 20.30 -15.32
N ILE A 28 4.43 20.80 -14.88
CA ILE A 28 4.16 21.14 -13.48
C ILE A 28 3.57 19.89 -12.85
N GLU A 29 4.39 19.04 -12.24
CA GLU A 29 3.89 18.00 -11.33
C GLU A 29 5.03 17.35 -10.53
N ASP A 30 5.55 18.05 -9.52
CA ASP A 30 6.22 17.39 -8.40
C ASP A 30 5.93 18.08 -7.07
N PHE A 31 4.63 18.06 -6.69
CA PHE A 31 4.18 18.50 -5.37
C PHE A 31 4.82 17.70 -4.23
N GLU A 32 5.37 16.53 -4.55
CA GLU A 32 6.03 15.64 -3.60
C GLU A 32 7.46 16.10 -3.32
N VAL A 33 8.24 16.48 -4.33
CA VAL A 33 9.56 17.10 -4.16
C VAL A 33 9.48 18.40 -3.38
N MET A 34 8.57 19.32 -3.76
CA MET A 34 8.41 20.58 -3.04
C MET A 34 8.00 20.35 -1.57
N HIS A 35 7.15 19.35 -1.35
CA HIS A 35 6.78 18.94 -0.01
C HIS A 35 7.97 18.39 0.76
N GLU A 36 8.74 17.48 0.17
CA GLU A 36 9.90 16.84 0.79
C GLU A 36 10.96 17.87 1.17
N GLU A 37 11.33 18.77 0.24
CA GLU A 37 12.26 19.88 0.51
C GLU A 37 11.79 20.78 1.65
N SER A 38 10.49 21.10 1.68
CA SER A 38 9.92 21.94 2.74
C SER A 38 9.93 21.21 4.08
N CYS A 39 9.68 19.90 4.08
CA CYS A 39 9.75 19.09 5.29
C CYS A 39 11.17 18.94 5.82
N GLU A 40 12.17 18.82 4.94
CA GLU A 40 13.59 18.78 5.31
C GLU A 40 14.03 20.09 5.98
N LYS A 41 13.48 21.23 5.52
CA LYS A 41 13.68 22.55 6.15
C LYS A 41 12.86 22.76 7.42
N GLY A 42 11.99 21.81 7.79
CA GLY A 42 11.09 21.93 8.93
C GLY A 42 9.94 22.94 8.72
N GLU A 43 9.65 23.30 7.48
CA GLU A 43 8.61 24.27 7.14
C GLU A 43 7.22 23.64 7.25
N GLU A 44 6.27 24.40 7.81
CA GLU A 44 4.89 23.96 8.01
C GLU A 44 4.03 24.08 6.75
N PHE A 45 4.48 24.86 5.77
CA PHE A 45 3.76 25.16 4.53
C PHE A 45 4.72 25.35 3.36
N TYR A 46 4.27 25.04 2.15
CA TYR A 46 4.85 25.55 0.91
C TYR A 46 3.78 26.27 0.08
N ARG A 47 4.19 27.09 -0.87
CA ARG A 47 3.27 27.76 -1.79
C ARG A 47 3.14 26.94 -3.06
N ASP A 48 1.91 26.51 -3.36
CA ASP A 48 1.58 25.82 -4.61
C ASP A 48 1.80 26.80 -5.79
N PRO A 49 2.71 26.50 -6.72
CA PRO A 49 3.03 27.42 -7.82
C PRO A 49 1.90 27.55 -8.84
N ALA A 50 1.02 26.54 -8.96
CA ALA A 50 -0.09 26.56 -9.89
C ALA A 50 -1.29 27.33 -9.33
N SER A 51 -1.63 27.10 -8.06
CA SER A 51 -2.83 27.70 -7.44
C SER A 51 -2.53 28.93 -6.57
N GLY A 52 -1.27 29.14 -6.20
CA GLY A 52 -0.85 30.18 -5.25
C GLY A 52 -1.23 29.90 -3.80
N TYR A 53 -1.91 28.79 -3.49
CA TYR A 53 -2.35 28.47 -2.13
C TYR A 53 -1.18 28.02 -1.23
N LEU A 54 -1.33 28.25 0.08
CA LEU A 54 -0.46 27.65 1.07
C LEU A 54 -0.91 26.21 1.32
N VAL A 55 -0.04 25.25 1.01
CA VAL A 55 -0.26 23.83 1.22
C VAL A 55 0.48 23.40 2.48
N MET A 56 -0.27 22.78 3.40
CA MET A 56 0.26 22.25 4.66
C MET A 56 1.20 21.06 4.39
N THR A 57 2.35 21.05 5.06
CA THR A 57 3.32 19.94 4.98
C THR A 57 3.04 18.87 6.04
N ARG A 58 3.77 17.74 5.98
CA ARG A 58 3.63 16.67 6.97
C ARG A 58 4.09 17.14 8.35
N VAL A 59 5.03 18.08 8.41
CA VAL A 59 5.56 18.67 9.66
C VAL A 59 4.41 19.30 10.46
N LEU A 60 3.60 20.15 9.81
CA LEU A 60 2.44 20.76 10.45
C LEU A 60 1.42 19.71 10.88
N HIS A 61 1.15 18.73 10.03
CA HIS A 61 0.18 17.68 10.34
C HIS A 61 0.62 16.82 11.53
N LEU A 62 1.88 16.41 11.58
CA LEU A 62 2.46 15.67 12.70
C LEU A 62 2.37 16.47 14.00
N LYS A 63 2.66 17.79 13.95
CA LYS A 63 2.50 18.70 15.09
C LYS A 63 1.04 18.80 15.57
N ARG A 64 0.06 18.68 14.67
CA ARG A 64 -1.37 18.64 15.02
C ARG A 64 -1.83 17.32 15.64
N GLY A 65 -1.09 16.23 15.45
CA GLY A 65 -1.31 14.96 16.13
C GLY A 65 -2.51 14.13 15.65
N ARG A 66 -3.32 14.60 14.69
CA ARG A 66 -4.49 13.86 14.17
C ARG A 66 -4.93 14.27 12.76
N CYS A 67 -5.61 13.36 12.06
CA CYS A 67 -6.40 13.70 10.88
C CYS A 67 -7.63 14.53 11.29
N CYS A 68 -7.87 15.67 10.64
CA CYS A 68 -9.04 16.51 10.92
C CYS A 68 -10.25 16.23 10.03
N GLY A 69 -10.08 15.38 9.00
CA GLY A 69 -11.13 15.03 8.06
C GLY A 69 -11.28 15.94 6.85
N SER A 70 -10.43 16.95 6.68
CA SER A 70 -10.52 17.93 5.58
C SER A 70 -9.85 17.53 4.27
N GLY A 71 -9.34 16.30 4.12
CA GLY A 71 -8.75 15.84 2.85
C GLY A 71 -7.43 16.52 2.46
N CYS A 72 -6.61 16.95 3.41
CA CYS A 72 -5.36 17.69 3.13
C CYS A 72 -4.38 16.88 2.25
N ARG A 73 -3.80 17.50 1.21
CA ARG A 73 -2.91 16.85 0.22
C ARG A 73 -1.83 15.95 0.85
N HIS A 74 -1.21 16.43 1.93
CA HIS A 74 -0.07 15.78 2.58
C HIS A 74 -0.37 15.22 3.97
N CYS A 75 -1.62 14.81 4.21
CA CYS A 75 -2.01 14.20 5.48
C CYS A 75 -1.19 12.92 5.74
N PRO A 76 -0.35 12.89 6.79
CA PRO A 76 0.47 11.72 7.12
C PRO A 76 -0.36 10.60 7.77
N TYR A 77 -1.62 10.89 8.12
CA TYR A 77 -2.54 9.98 8.80
C TYR A 77 -3.47 9.26 7.84
N ALA A 78 -3.03 8.99 6.61
CA ALA A 78 -3.79 8.25 5.60
C ALA A 78 -5.27 8.69 5.43
N HIS A 79 -5.56 9.97 5.68
CA HIS A 79 -6.93 10.50 5.64
C HIS A 79 -7.95 9.75 6.50
N VAL A 80 -7.55 9.10 7.61
CA VAL A 80 -8.42 8.24 8.43
C VAL A 80 -9.75 8.88 8.89
N ASN A 81 -9.80 10.20 9.05
CA ASN A 81 -11.00 10.93 9.47
C ASN A 81 -11.70 11.67 8.32
N VAL A 82 -11.21 11.54 7.09
CA VAL A 82 -11.86 12.14 5.92
C VAL A 82 -13.08 11.29 5.62
N LEU A 83 -14.26 11.88 5.83
CA LEU A 83 -15.49 11.23 5.43
C LEU A 83 -15.43 11.01 3.92
N PRO A 84 -15.59 9.76 3.46
CA PRO A 84 -15.67 9.51 2.04
C PRO A 84 -16.85 10.30 1.48
N ASP A 85 -16.61 11.10 0.44
CA ASP A 85 -17.73 11.58 -0.36
C ASP A 85 -18.39 10.35 -1.02
N LYS A 86 -19.72 10.33 -1.05
CA LYS A 86 -20.51 9.25 -1.65
C LYS A 86 -20.06 9.00 -3.09
N ASP A 87 -19.67 10.06 -3.81
CA ASP A 87 -19.15 9.98 -5.16
C ASP A 87 -17.77 9.32 -5.25
N THR A 88 -16.88 9.50 -4.27
CA THR A 88 -15.54 8.87 -4.28
C THR A 88 -15.63 7.37 -4.00
N VAL A 89 -16.47 6.96 -3.05
CA VAL A 89 -16.73 5.53 -2.78
C VAL A 89 -17.39 4.89 -4.01
N GLN A 90 -18.35 5.58 -4.64
CA GLN A 90 -18.97 5.12 -5.89
C GLN A 90 -18.02 5.09 -7.10
N LYS A 91 -16.88 5.78 -7.08
CA LYS A 91 -15.90 5.77 -8.19
C LYS A 91 -14.88 4.62 -8.12
N ILE A 92 -14.54 4.12 -6.93
CA ILE A 92 -13.56 3.02 -6.76
C ILE A 92 -14.29 1.69 -6.58
N GLN A 93 -15.05 1.29 -7.60
CA GLN A 93 -15.89 0.09 -7.52
C GLN A 93 -15.14 -1.18 -7.95
N MET A 94 -14.14 -1.02 -8.81
CA MET A 94 -13.53 -2.13 -9.53
C MET A 94 -12.06 -2.31 -9.15
N PRO A 95 -11.57 -3.56 -9.15
CA PRO A 95 -10.15 -3.82 -9.08
C PRO A 95 -9.40 -3.10 -10.21
N ALA A 96 -8.18 -2.67 -9.93
CA ALA A 96 -7.35 -1.97 -10.90
C ALA A 96 -5.87 -2.29 -10.66
N MET A 97 -5.08 -2.20 -11.73
CA MET A 97 -3.62 -2.23 -11.61
C MET A 97 -3.16 -0.91 -11.01
N LEU A 98 -2.64 -0.94 -9.79
CA LEU A 98 -2.13 0.24 -9.06
C LEU A 98 -0.65 0.48 -9.34
N HIS A 99 0.10 -0.57 -9.70
CA HIS A 99 1.47 -0.44 -10.17
C HIS A 99 1.76 -1.45 -11.27
N ILE A 100 2.39 -0.97 -12.34
CA ILE A 100 2.94 -1.79 -13.43
C ILE A 100 4.46 -1.63 -13.34
N PRO A 101 5.23 -2.72 -13.20
CA PRO A 101 6.66 -2.67 -13.07
C PRO A 101 7.31 -2.30 -14.40
N ARG A 102 8.47 -1.65 -14.35
CA ARG A 102 9.24 -1.28 -15.55
C ARG A 102 9.77 -2.50 -16.28
N SER A 103 10.03 -3.57 -15.53
CA SER A 103 10.45 -4.87 -16.06
C SER A 103 9.34 -5.62 -16.81
N GLY A 104 8.09 -5.15 -16.76
CA GLY A 104 6.94 -5.81 -17.34
C GLY A 104 6.52 -7.07 -16.57
N LEU A 105 5.62 -7.84 -17.17
CA LEU A 105 5.10 -9.09 -16.62
C LEU A 105 5.51 -10.27 -17.49
N ALA A 106 5.79 -11.41 -16.85
CA ALA A 106 5.94 -12.67 -17.55
C ALA A 106 4.60 -13.16 -18.12
N SER A 107 4.64 -14.05 -19.11
CA SER A 107 3.44 -14.64 -19.71
C SER A 107 2.63 -15.48 -18.72
N GLU A 108 3.29 -16.00 -17.68
CA GLU A 108 2.67 -16.73 -16.58
C GLU A 108 3.08 -16.08 -15.26
N VAL A 109 2.08 -15.82 -14.40
CA VAL A 109 2.28 -15.15 -13.11
C VAL A 109 1.61 -15.89 -11.97
N THR A 110 2.24 -15.83 -10.80
CA THR A 110 1.63 -16.22 -9.52
C THR A 110 1.06 -14.98 -8.86
N VAL A 111 -0.16 -15.04 -8.33
CA VAL A 111 -0.74 -13.92 -7.57
C VAL A 111 -0.44 -14.10 -6.09
N LEU A 112 0.34 -13.20 -5.50
CA LEU A 112 0.67 -13.20 -4.08
C LEU A 112 -0.33 -12.34 -3.30
N MET A 113 -1.02 -12.94 -2.34
CA MET A 113 -1.84 -12.21 -1.38
C MET A 113 -0.93 -11.33 -0.52
N TRP A 114 -1.02 -10.02 -0.71
CA TRP A 114 -0.07 -9.06 -0.16
C TRP A 114 -0.75 -8.16 0.86
N SER A 115 -0.37 -8.29 2.13
CA SER A 115 -0.89 -7.47 3.24
C SER A 115 -0.02 -6.26 3.54
N GLY A 116 1.22 -6.25 3.02
CA GLY A 116 2.25 -5.26 3.33
C GLY A 116 3.04 -5.55 4.61
N GLY A 117 2.67 -6.58 5.36
CA GLY A 117 3.37 -7.01 6.56
C GLY A 117 4.54 -7.95 6.29
N LYS A 118 5.29 -8.24 7.36
CA LYS A 118 6.49 -9.07 7.35
C LYS A 118 6.28 -10.44 6.68
N ASP A 119 5.13 -11.09 6.89
CA ASP A 119 4.91 -12.46 6.41
C ASP A 119 4.67 -12.49 4.91
N SER A 120 3.88 -11.55 4.37
CA SER A 120 3.73 -11.41 2.91
C SER A 120 5.06 -11.04 2.22
N PHE A 121 5.88 -10.21 2.88
CA PHE A 121 7.19 -9.82 2.40
C PHE A 121 8.18 -11.01 2.39
N LEU A 122 8.25 -11.76 3.49
CA LEU A 122 9.05 -12.99 3.57
C LEU A 122 8.57 -14.04 2.57
N ALA A 123 7.26 -14.14 2.31
CA ALA A 123 6.73 -15.06 1.31
C ALA A 123 7.21 -14.72 -0.11
N LEU A 124 7.27 -13.42 -0.46
CA LEU A 124 7.87 -12.97 -1.72
C LEU A 124 9.36 -13.35 -1.78
N ARG A 125 10.13 -13.06 -0.72
CA ARG A 125 11.55 -13.42 -0.64
C ARG A 125 11.78 -14.93 -0.82
N ALA A 126 11.04 -15.76 -0.09
CA ALA A 126 11.12 -17.21 -0.17
C ALA A 126 10.83 -17.73 -1.59
N MET A 127 9.89 -17.11 -2.31
CA MET A 127 9.62 -17.48 -3.70
C MET A 127 10.74 -17.08 -4.67
N LEU A 128 11.55 -16.07 -4.36
CA LEU A 128 12.66 -15.60 -5.22
C LEU A 128 13.99 -16.33 -4.95
N GLN A 129 14.14 -16.97 -3.79
CA GLN A 129 15.32 -17.77 -3.44
C GLN A 129 15.57 -18.94 -4.42
N PRO A 130 16.78 -19.54 -4.48
CA PRO A 130 17.14 -20.57 -5.45
C PRO A 130 16.17 -21.76 -5.61
N GLN A 131 15.51 -22.18 -4.53
CA GLN A 131 14.50 -23.25 -4.52
C GLN A 131 13.07 -22.74 -4.71
N GLY A 132 12.88 -21.43 -4.72
CA GLY A 132 11.60 -20.76 -4.83
C GLY A 132 11.02 -20.78 -6.25
N ARG A 133 9.69 -20.75 -6.34
CA ARG A 133 8.93 -20.80 -7.60
C ARG A 133 9.32 -19.70 -8.60
N LEU A 134 9.76 -18.56 -8.10
CA LEU A 134 10.06 -17.37 -8.89
C LEU A 134 11.56 -17.19 -9.14
N HIS A 135 12.44 -18.10 -8.67
CA HIS A 135 13.90 -17.94 -8.77
C HIS A 135 14.40 -17.52 -10.16
N ARG A 136 13.91 -18.19 -11.21
CA ARG A 136 14.36 -17.95 -12.59
C ARG A 136 13.69 -16.75 -13.25
N VAL A 137 12.43 -16.48 -12.93
CA VAL A 137 11.60 -15.44 -13.58
C VAL A 137 11.66 -14.11 -12.83
N GLY A 138 12.07 -14.12 -11.57
CA GLY A 138 12.16 -12.96 -10.71
C GLY A 138 10.79 -12.32 -10.42
N THR A 139 10.81 -11.02 -10.16
CA THR A 139 9.61 -10.23 -9.84
C THR A 139 8.62 -10.11 -10.99
N ALA A 140 9.05 -10.34 -12.24
CA ALA A 140 8.16 -10.37 -13.40
C ALA A 140 7.15 -11.54 -13.36
N GLY A 141 7.44 -12.60 -12.60
CA GLY A 141 6.58 -13.78 -12.45
C GLY A 141 5.51 -13.65 -11.37
N VAL A 142 5.35 -12.48 -10.73
CA VAL A 142 4.42 -12.29 -9.62
C VAL A 142 3.63 -10.99 -9.73
N VAL A 143 2.37 -11.07 -9.33
CA VAL A 143 1.49 -9.91 -9.13
C VAL A 143 1.04 -9.89 -7.68
N LEU A 144 1.29 -8.80 -6.97
CA LEU A 144 0.76 -8.56 -5.64
C LEU A 144 -0.74 -8.25 -5.75
N LEU A 145 -1.55 -8.88 -4.92
CA LEU A 145 -2.97 -8.56 -4.78
C LEU A 145 -3.22 -8.08 -3.36
N THR A 146 -3.69 -6.84 -3.22
CA THR A 146 -4.09 -6.29 -1.92
C THR A 146 -5.57 -5.93 -1.92
N THR A 147 -6.27 -6.30 -0.86
CA THR A 147 -7.65 -5.88 -0.63
C THR A 147 -7.68 -4.77 0.41
N PHE A 148 -8.40 -3.69 0.13
CA PHE A 148 -8.50 -2.54 1.05
C PHE A 148 -9.95 -2.06 1.11
N ASP A 149 -10.34 -1.48 2.24
CA ASP A 149 -11.65 -0.84 2.37
C ASP A 149 -11.72 0.40 1.46
N ALA A 150 -12.74 0.47 0.60
CA ALA A 150 -12.87 1.49 -0.44
C ALA A 150 -13.05 2.90 0.13
N ALA A 151 -13.62 3.01 1.33
CA ALA A 151 -13.87 4.27 2.02
C ALA A 151 -12.59 4.82 2.68
N SER A 152 -11.95 4.01 3.53
CA SER A 152 -10.77 4.40 4.32
C SER A 152 -9.45 4.21 3.58
N ARG A 153 -9.42 3.46 2.48
CA ARG A 153 -8.21 3.01 1.78
C ARG A 153 -7.26 2.17 2.66
N MET A 154 -7.76 1.60 3.75
CA MET A 154 -6.98 0.79 4.67
C MET A 154 -7.09 -0.70 4.33
N VAL A 155 -5.97 -1.42 4.42
CA VAL A 155 -5.94 -2.88 4.42
C VAL A 155 -6.51 -3.35 5.76
N ALA A 156 -7.65 -4.05 5.70
CA ALA A 156 -8.38 -4.47 6.88
C ALA A 156 -7.49 -5.26 7.85
N HIS A 157 -7.66 -5.00 9.15
CA HIS A 157 -6.90 -5.57 10.28
C HIS A 157 -5.43 -5.19 10.35
N GLN A 158 -4.76 -4.88 9.24
CA GLN A 158 -3.32 -4.58 9.23
C GLN A 158 -2.98 -3.16 9.70
N GLU A 159 -3.95 -2.23 9.65
CA GLU A 159 -3.72 -0.79 9.85
C GLU A 159 -2.62 -0.24 8.91
N VAL A 160 -2.59 -0.76 7.68
CA VAL A 160 -1.69 -0.33 6.60
C VAL A 160 -2.52 0.32 5.49
N SER A 161 -2.07 1.47 4.99
CA SER A 161 -2.77 2.17 3.90
C SER A 161 -2.45 1.57 2.53
N ALA A 162 -3.41 1.61 1.60
CA ALA A 162 -3.17 1.22 0.20
C ALA A 162 -2.01 2.01 -0.45
N ARG A 163 -1.79 3.26 -0.02
CA ARG A 163 -0.65 4.09 -0.46
C ARG A 163 0.69 3.48 -0.05
N GLU A 164 0.79 2.93 1.16
CA GLU A 164 2.01 2.24 1.61
C GLU A 164 2.23 0.95 0.82
N ILE A 165 1.16 0.21 0.51
CA ILE A 165 1.24 -0.97 -0.36
C ILE A 165 1.74 -0.58 -1.77
N GLU A 166 1.20 0.49 -2.35
CA GLU A 166 1.68 1.02 -3.63
C GLU A 166 3.14 1.45 -3.56
N ARG A 167 3.58 2.05 -2.44
CA ARG A 167 4.98 2.42 -2.21
C ARG A 167 5.88 1.18 -2.17
N GLN A 168 5.44 0.09 -1.54
CA GLN A 168 6.17 -1.19 -1.55
C GLN A 168 6.29 -1.73 -2.97
N ALA A 169 5.19 -1.80 -3.71
CA ALA A 169 5.15 -2.29 -5.08
C ALA A 169 6.10 -1.51 -6.01
N LYS A 170 6.06 -0.16 -5.93
CA LYS A 170 6.95 0.73 -6.69
C LYS A 170 8.42 0.51 -6.35
N HIS A 171 8.76 0.42 -5.07
CA HIS A 171 10.14 0.22 -4.64
C HIS A 171 10.68 -1.15 -5.04
N LEU A 172 9.86 -2.19 -4.92
CA LEU A 172 10.24 -3.56 -5.28
C LEU A 172 10.19 -3.84 -6.79
N ASP A 173 9.65 -2.92 -7.60
CA ASP A 173 9.34 -3.12 -9.03
C ASP A 173 8.55 -4.42 -9.26
N VAL A 174 7.41 -4.54 -8.57
CA VAL A 174 6.50 -5.70 -8.64
C VAL A 174 5.09 -5.22 -8.93
N ALA A 175 4.41 -5.82 -9.91
CA ALA A 175 3.03 -5.45 -10.24
C ALA A 175 2.09 -5.55 -9.03
N LEU A 176 1.14 -4.62 -8.94
CA LEU A 176 0.15 -4.57 -7.86
C LEU A 176 -1.25 -4.38 -8.42
N VAL A 177 -2.14 -5.31 -8.12
CA VAL A 177 -3.58 -5.15 -8.31
C VAL A 177 -4.23 -4.80 -6.97
N GLY A 178 -4.94 -3.68 -6.94
CA GLY A 178 -5.72 -3.24 -5.80
C GLY A 178 -7.17 -3.69 -5.92
N VAL A 179 -7.74 -4.18 -4.83
CA VAL A 179 -9.11 -4.71 -4.78
C VAL A 179 -9.92 -3.95 -3.71
N PRO A 180 -10.76 -2.98 -4.11
CA PRO A 180 -11.60 -2.27 -3.16
C PRO A 180 -12.69 -3.18 -2.60
N LEU A 181 -12.76 -3.28 -1.29
CA LEU A 181 -13.84 -3.92 -0.53
C LEU A 181 -14.82 -2.86 -0.05
N HIS A 182 -16.10 -3.19 -0.04
CA HIS A 182 -17.14 -2.28 0.41
C HIS A 182 -17.89 -2.97 1.54
N GLY A 183 -17.89 -2.36 2.73
CA GLY A 183 -18.72 -2.85 3.83
C GLY A 183 -20.17 -3.01 3.35
N SER A 184 -20.80 -4.15 3.68
CA SER A 184 -22.18 -4.51 3.31
C SER A 184 -22.49 -4.74 1.81
N SER A 185 -21.50 -4.89 0.92
CA SER A 185 -21.82 -5.22 -0.48
C SER A 185 -22.36 -6.64 -0.64
N ALA A 186 -23.44 -6.81 -1.42
CA ALA A 186 -23.97 -8.13 -1.81
C ALA A 186 -22.96 -8.99 -2.59
N VAL A 187 -21.90 -8.39 -3.13
CA VAL A 187 -20.81 -9.06 -3.83
C VAL A 187 -19.81 -9.63 -2.83
N GLY A 188 -19.71 -10.96 -2.79
CA GLY A 188 -18.79 -11.68 -1.91
C GLY A 188 -17.30 -11.47 -2.24
N TYR A 189 -16.46 -11.70 -1.25
CA TYR A 189 -14.99 -11.57 -1.32
C TYR A 189 -14.37 -12.28 -2.53
N VAL A 190 -14.71 -13.57 -2.74
CA VAL A 190 -14.20 -14.38 -3.87
C VAL A 190 -14.57 -13.76 -5.22
N SER A 191 -15.76 -13.17 -5.36
CA SER A 191 -16.17 -12.53 -6.61
C SER A 191 -15.32 -11.28 -6.91
N ARG A 192 -14.91 -10.52 -5.89
CA ARG A 192 -13.99 -9.38 -6.06
C ARG A 192 -12.59 -9.85 -6.44
N LEU A 193 -12.09 -10.93 -5.85
CA LEU A 193 -10.83 -11.54 -6.27
C LEU A 193 -10.91 -12.03 -7.72
N ARG A 194 -12.01 -12.65 -8.13
CA ARG A 194 -12.21 -13.09 -9.53
C ARG A 194 -12.14 -11.92 -10.51
N ALA A 195 -12.73 -10.77 -10.16
CA ALA A 195 -12.62 -9.55 -10.95
C ALA A 195 -11.18 -9.04 -11.02
N ALA A 196 -10.42 -9.10 -9.91
CA ALA A 196 -9.01 -8.73 -9.89
C ALA A 196 -8.16 -9.65 -10.79
N LEU A 197 -8.42 -10.96 -10.75
CA LEU A 197 -7.77 -11.91 -11.67
C LEU A 197 -8.10 -11.63 -13.13
N LYS A 198 -9.30 -11.12 -13.43
CA LYS A 198 -9.63 -10.69 -14.79
C LYS A 198 -8.74 -9.52 -15.20
N VAL A 199 -8.56 -8.51 -14.34
CA VAL A 199 -7.63 -7.39 -14.61
C VAL A 199 -6.23 -7.92 -14.92
N VAL A 200 -5.70 -8.85 -14.12
CA VAL A 200 -4.38 -9.44 -14.38
C VAL A 200 -4.32 -10.14 -15.75
N ARG A 201 -5.37 -10.88 -16.12
CA ARG A 201 -5.44 -11.55 -17.44
C ARG A 201 -5.57 -10.57 -18.61
N ASP A 202 -6.24 -9.44 -18.42
CA ASP A 202 -6.38 -8.40 -19.44
C ASP A 202 -5.03 -7.73 -19.77
N PHE A 203 -4.03 -7.85 -18.89
CA PHE A 203 -2.62 -7.47 -19.16
C PHE A 203 -1.83 -8.55 -19.94
N GLY A 204 -2.48 -9.60 -20.43
CA GLY A 204 -1.86 -10.64 -21.25
C GLY A 204 -1.20 -11.79 -20.48
N CYS A 205 -1.42 -11.86 -19.16
CA CYS A 205 -0.82 -12.89 -18.31
C CYS A 205 -1.77 -14.07 -18.04
N THR A 206 -1.19 -15.26 -17.96
CA THR A 206 -1.86 -16.44 -17.40
C THR A 206 -1.62 -16.48 -15.90
N VAL A 207 -2.69 -16.57 -15.10
CA VAL A 207 -2.57 -16.75 -13.65
C VAL A 207 -2.45 -18.24 -13.33
N SER A 208 -1.29 -18.69 -12.86
CA SER A 208 -1.04 -20.12 -12.61
C SER A 208 -1.32 -20.58 -11.18
N GLY A 209 -1.55 -19.66 -10.26
CA GLY A 209 -1.93 -19.98 -8.89
C GLY A 209 -1.92 -18.77 -7.98
N LEU A 210 -2.33 -19.00 -6.75
CA LEU A 210 -2.23 -18.06 -5.64
C LEU A 210 -1.05 -18.43 -4.74
N ALA A 211 -0.51 -17.45 -4.03
CA ALA A 211 0.42 -17.66 -2.93
C ALA A 211 -0.02 -16.85 -1.71
N CYS A 212 0.14 -17.41 -0.51
CA CYS A 212 -0.15 -16.73 0.76
C CYS A 212 1.00 -16.92 1.74
N GLY A 213 1.26 -15.91 2.56
CA GLY A 213 2.33 -15.92 3.55
C GLY A 213 1.93 -16.51 4.90
N ASP A 214 0.98 -17.45 4.97
CA ASP A 214 0.59 -18.10 6.24
C ASP A 214 1.67 -19.09 6.70
N LEU A 215 1.95 -19.16 8.01
CA LEU A 215 3.05 -19.98 8.54
C LEU A 215 2.59 -21.37 9.01
N HIS A 216 1.50 -21.50 9.76
CA HIS A 216 1.12 -22.82 10.32
C HIS A 216 -0.36 -23.02 10.69
N LEU A 217 -1.20 -21.99 10.67
CA LEU A 217 -2.60 -22.09 11.09
C LEU A 217 -3.45 -22.90 10.09
N ARG A 218 -3.70 -24.17 10.43
CA ARG A 218 -4.38 -25.14 9.56
C ARG A 218 -5.77 -24.71 9.13
N ASP A 219 -6.54 -24.09 10.02
CA ASP A 219 -7.91 -23.65 9.71
C ASP A 219 -7.92 -22.51 8.70
N ILE A 220 -6.97 -21.57 8.80
CA ILE A 220 -6.80 -20.48 7.82
C ILE A 220 -6.39 -21.03 6.47
N ARG A 221 -5.40 -21.94 6.43
CA ARG A 221 -4.98 -22.62 5.20
C ARG A 221 -6.14 -23.38 4.55
N LYS A 222 -6.89 -24.15 5.32
CA LYS A 222 -8.06 -24.90 4.83
C LYS A 222 -9.11 -23.95 4.22
N TRP A 223 -9.44 -22.86 4.92
CA TRP A 223 -10.38 -21.86 4.40
C TRP A 223 -9.87 -21.22 3.10
N ARG A 224 -8.58 -20.89 2.99
CA ARG A 224 -7.98 -20.37 1.77
C ARG A 224 -8.03 -21.36 0.63
N GLU A 225 -7.73 -22.64 0.86
CA GLU A 225 -7.78 -23.68 -0.16
C GLU A 225 -9.21 -23.93 -0.64
N GLU A 226 -10.16 -24.11 0.29
CA GLU A 226 -11.55 -24.46 -0.03
C GLU A 226 -12.35 -23.27 -0.58
N ALA A 227 -12.37 -22.15 0.14
CA ALA A 227 -13.21 -21.01 -0.21
C ALA A 227 -12.58 -20.13 -1.29
N VAL A 228 -11.29 -19.81 -1.17
CA VAL A 228 -10.60 -18.89 -2.09
C VAL A 228 -10.08 -19.63 -3.31
N GLY A 229 -9.21 -20.62 -3.12
CA GLY A 229 -8.63 -21.44 -4.18
C GLY A 229 -9.71 -22.18 -4.97
N GLY A 230 -10.56 -22.95 -4.27
CA GLY A 230 -11.70 -23.65 -4.86
C GLY A 230 -12.68 -22.70 -5.57
N GLY A 231 -13.00 -21.57 -4.95
CA GLY A 231 -13.88 -20.56 -5.55
C GLY A 231 -13.32 -19.86 -6.79
N LEU A 232 -11.99 -19.83 -6.95
CA LEU A 232 -11.30 -19.24 -8.10
C LEU A 232 -10.80 -20.28 -9.12
N GLY A 233 -10.87 -21.57 -8.78
CA GLY A 233 -10.31 -22.65 -9.58
C GLY A 233 -8.78 -22.63 -9.65
N LEU A 234 -8.12 -22.18 -8.58
CA LEU A 234 -6.66 -22.03 -8.51
C LEU A 234 -6.08 -22.76 -7.29
N GLY A 235 -4.90 -23.37 -7.47
CA GLY A 235 -4.11 -23.86 -6.34
C GLY A 235 -3.55 -22.72 -5.50
N VAL A 236 -3.34 -22.97 -4.20
CA VAL A 236 -2.75 -22.01 -3.26
C VAL A 236 -1.41 -22.54 -2.75
N LEU A 237 -0.36 -21.74 -2.91
CA LEU A 237 0.98 -22.01 -2.42
C LEU A 237 1.20 -21.33 -1.07
N TYR A 238 1.97 -21.97 -0.21
CA TYR A 238 2.33 -21.44 1.12
C TYR A 238 3.84 -21.47 1.29
N PRO A 239 4.57 -20.45 0.79
CA PRO A 239 6.04 -20.45 0.76
C PRO A 239 6.70 -20.55 2.14
N LEU A 240 5.97 -20.15 3.19
CA LEU A 240 6.48 -20.10 4.57
C LEU A 240 5.90 -21.20 5.46
N TRP A 241 5.16 -22.16 4.90
CA TRP A 241 4.43 -23.13 5.71
C TRP A 241 5.36 -24.06 6.50
N SER A 242 5.02 -24.30 7.75
CA SER A 242 5.53 -25.41 8.54
C SER A 242 4.39 -26.20 9.19
N ASP A 243 4.52 -27.52 9.20
CA ASP A 243 3.58 -28.40 9.90
C ASP A 243 3.72 -28.36 11.43
N CYS A 244 4.84 -27.84 11.93
CA CYS A 244 5.09 -27.63 13.34
C CYS A 244 5.15 -26.13 13.62
N ALA A 245 4.16 -25.61 14.35
CA ALA A 245 4.07 -24.20 14.71
C ALA A 245 5.36 -23.71 15.38
N GLY A 246 5.85 -22.54 14.94
CA GLY A 246 7.08 -21.93 15.46
C GLY A 246 8.40 -22.55 14.96
N SER A 247 8.40 -23.74 14.36
CA SER A 247 9.65 -24.45 14.01
C SER A 247 10.54 -23.75 12.99
N ASN A 248 9.98 -22.87 12.15
CA ASN A 248 10.72 -22.08 11.17
C ASN A 248 10.86 -20.59 11.57
N TYR A 249 10.42 -20.18 12.76
CA TYR A 249 10.45 -18.76 13.15
C TYR A 249 11.86 -18.20 13.21
N LEU A 250 12.84 -19.01 13.65
CA LEU A 250 14.22 -18.57 13.72
C LEU A 250 14.79 -18.25 12.33
N SER A 251 14.61 -19.15 11.35
CA SER A 251 15.09 -18.93 9.99
C SER A 251 14.37 -17.77 9.29
N LEU A 252 13.06 -17.60 9.54
CA LEU A 252 12.31 -16.44 9.05
C LEU A 252 12.80 -15.12 9.67
N SER A 253 13.14 -15.13 10.96
CA SER A 253 13.70 -13.97 11.66
C SER A 253 15.09 -13.62 11.13
N GLU A 254 15.93 -14.62 10.85
CA GLU A 254 17.24 -14.45 10.22
C GLU A 254 17.12 -13.88 8.80
N ASP A 255 16.20 -14.39 7.99
CA ASP A 255 15.96 -13.87 6.64
C ASP A 255 15.47 -12.41 6.66
N LEU A 256 14.57 -12.09 7.59
CA LEU A 256 14.10 -10.72 7.78
C LEU A 256 15.25 -9.79 8.18
N GLN A 257 16.11 -10.20 9.11
CA GLN A 257 17.29 -9.44 9.52
C GLN A 257 18.28 -9.26 8.36
N ALA A 258 18.53 -10.30 7.57
CA ALA A 258 19.41 -10.26 6.41
C ALA A 258 18.92 -9.25 5.36
N SER A 259 17.60 -9.17 5.16
CA SER A 259 16.99 -8.17 4.27
C SER A 259 17.28 -6.72 4.68
N GLY A 260 17.51 -6.47 5.98
CA GLY A 260 17.64 -5.13 6.54
C GLY A 260 16.35 -4.29 6.51
N VAL A 261 15.23 -4.84 6.03
CA VAL A 261 13.95 -4.13 5.95
C VAL A 261 13.36 -3.98 7.36
N PRO A 262 13.13 -2.75 7.84
CA PRO A 262 12.46 -2.56 9.13
C PRO A 262 10.97 -2.87 8.99
N CYS A 263 10.49 -3.77 9.86
CA CYS A 263 9.07 -4.06 9.99
C CYS A 263 8.51 -3.32 11.20
N LYS A 264 7.73 -2.25 10.99
CA LYS A 264 7.12 -1.52 12.11
C LYS A 264 5.81 -2.14 12.52
N VAL A 265 5.58 -2.31 13.82
CA VAL A 265 4.28 -2.72 14.36
C VAL A 265 3.26 -1.63 14.05
N THR A 266 2.14 -2.00 13.45
CA THR A 266 1.06 -1.10 13.02
C THR A 266 -0.19 -1.23 13.88
N ALA A 267 -0.43 -2.40 14.44
CA ALA A 267 -1.53 -2.69 15.36
C ALA A 267 -1.10 -3.70 16.41
N VAL A 268 -1.68 -3.60 17.61
CA VAL A 268 -1.49 -4.57 18.71
C VAL A 268 -2.84 -4.85 19.34
N THR A 269 -3.26 -6.10 19.33
CA THR A 269 -4.64 -6.49 19.68
C THR A 269 -4.74 -7.11 21.08
N THR A 270 -3.65 -7.67 21.61
CA THR A 270 -3.62 -8.33 22.91
C THR A 270 -2.83 -7.53 23.95
N GLU A 271 -3.30 -7.57 25.20
CA GLU A 271 -2.60 -6.92 26.31
C GLU A 271 -1.28 -7.62 26.66
N ASP A 272 -1.17 -8.93 26.44
CA ASP A 272 0.09 -9.67 26.61
C ASP A 272 1.16 -9.22 25.63
N ALA A 273 0.82 -9.03 24.35
CA ALA A 273 1.77 -8.49 23.36
C ALA A 273 2.21 -7.07 23.73
N LYS A 274 1.29 -6.22 24.21
CA LYS A 274 1.63 -4.87 24.70
C LYS A 274 2.61 -4.91 25.87
N ARG A 275 2.37 -5.79 26.85
CA ARG A 275 3.27 -5.98 28.01
C ARG A 275 4.63 -6.53 27.59
N ALA A 276 4.68 -7.37 26.57
CA ALA A 276 5.92 -7.90 26.00
C ALA A 276 6.69 -6.88 25.13
N GLY A 277 6.18 -5.65 24.97
CA GLY A 277 6.87 -4.55 24.27
C GLY A 277 6.39 -4.30 22.84
N ALA A 278 5.39 -5.04 22.33
CA ALA A 278 4.77 -4.71 21.06
C ALA A 278 3.96 -3.42 21.21
N GLN A 279 4.36 -2.36 20.50
CA GLN A 279 3.67 -1.07 20.48
C GLN A 279 3.68 -0.54 19.06
N VAL A 280 2.64 0.22 18.68
CA VAL A 280 2.60 0.85 17.37
C VAL A 280 3.83 1.73 17.17
N GLY A 281 4.54 1.53 16.06
CA GLY A 281 5.78 2.21 15.72
C GLY A 281 7.05 1.46 16.15
N THR A 282 6.98 0.49 17.06
CA THR A 282 8.12 -0.36 17.44
C THR A 282 8.59 -1.15 16.22
N VAL A 283 9.90 -1.22 16.01
CA VAL A 283 10.49 -2.07 14.97
C VAL A 283 10.53 -3.52 15.48
N TYR A 284 9.85 -4.40 14.76
CA TYR A 284 9.93 -5.84 14.95
C TYR A 284 11.33 -6.33 14.58
N GLY A 285 11.91 -7.14 15.46
CA GLY A 285 13.25 -7.70 15.31
C GLY A 285 13.53 -8.72 16.42
N PRO A 286 14.76 -9.27 16.48
CA PRO A 286 15.08 -10.38 17.38
C PRO A 286 14.80 -10.09 18.87
N ALA A 287 14.98 -8.84 19.32
CA ALA A 287 14.68 -8.46 20.70
C ALA A 287 13.18 -8.55 21.02
N LEU A 288 12.32 -8.01 20.14
CA LEU A 288 10.86 -8.08 20.33
C LEU A 288 10.36 -9.52 20.19
N PHE A 289 10.90 -10.27 19.22
CA PHE A 289 10.61 -11.70 19.04
C PHE A 289 10.91 -12.51 20.30
N ALA A 290 12.08 -12.31 20.91
CA ALA A 290 12.46 -12.99 22.15
C ALA A 290 11.53 -12.61 23.31
N ALA A 291 11.26 -11.32 23.50
CA ALA A 291 10.38 -10.83 24.56
C ALA A 291 8.93 -11.37 24.45
N LEU A 292 8.40 -11.47 23.23
CA LEU A 292 7.07 -12.08 22.99
C LEU A 292 7.03 -13.55 23.41
N ASN A 293 8.01 -14.34 22.96
CA ASN A 293 8.07 -15.76 23.30
C ASN A 293 8.26 -16.00 24.82
N GLU A 294 9.10 -15.19 25.48
CA GLU A 294 9.29 -15.24 26.94
C GLU A 294 7.99 -14.94 27.69
N ALA A 295 7.14 -14.07 27.14
CA ALA A 295 5.82 -13.75 27.67
C ALA A 295 4.74 -14.79 27.30
N GLY A 296 5.08 -15.86 26.58
CA GLY A 296 4.12 -16.86 26.11
C GLY A 296 3.21 -16.37 24.97
N VAL A 297 3.59 -15.28 24.30
CA VAL A 297 2.93 -14.74 23.11
C VAL A 297 3.58 -15.32 21.87
N ASP A 298 2.81 -15.60 20.81
CA ASP A 298 3.39 -16.06 19.55
C ASP A 298 4.35 -15.00 19.00
N GLY A 299 5.64 -15.36 18.89
CA GLY A 299 6.69 -14.43 18.50
C GLY A 299 6.52 -13.84 17.10
N PHE A 300 5.78 -14.49 16.20
CA PHE A 300 5.44 -13.95 14.88
C PHE A 300 4.04 -13.32 14.85
N GLY A 301 3.25 -13.42 15.92
CA GLY A 301 1.92 -12.82 15.98
C GLY A 301 0.89 -13.54 15.12
N GLU A 302 1.06 -14.84 14.85
CA GLU A 302 0.18 -15.60 13.95
C GLU A 302 -1.27 -15.69 14.45
N ASN A 303 -1.52 -15.56 15.76
CA ASN A 303 -2.88 -15.56 16.32
C ASN A 303 -3.52 -14.16 16.33
N GLY A 304 -2.92 -13.21 15.61
CA GLY A 304 -3.43 -11.86 15.45
C GLY A 304 -3.00 -10.89 16.54
N GLU A 305 -1.98 -11.21 17.33
CA GLU A 305 -1.52 -10.42 18.48
C GLU A 305 -1.01 -9.03 18.06
N PHE A 306 -0.40 -8.93 16.88
CA PHE A 306 0.04 -7.69 16.29
C PHE A 306 0.15 -7.79 14.76
N HIS A 307 0.16 -6.63 14.11
CA HIS A 307 0.39 -6.49 12.68
C HIS A 307 1.61 -5.62 12.41
N THR A 308 2.21 -5.76 11.22
CA THR A 308 3.41 -5.02 10.84
C THR A 308 3.29 -4.42 9.46
N LEU A 309 4.12 -3.41 9.19
CA LEU A 309 4.41 -2.86 7.88
C LEU A 309 5.89 -3.06 7.56
N ALA A 310 6.19 -3.80 6.50
CA ALA A 310 7.55 -3.91 5.97
C ALA A 310 7.91 -2.64 5.18
N GLN A 311 8.76 -1.78 5.74
CA GLN A 311 9.17 -0.53 5.10
C GLN A 311 10.31 -0.79 4.10
N VAL A 312 10.00 -1.54 3.04
CA VAL A 312 10.98 -2.03 2.06
C VAL A 312 11.82 -0.93 1.42
N TRP A 313 11.28 0.29 1.34
CA TRP A 313 11.94 1.48 0.79
C TRP A 313 13.09 2.04 1.63
N GLU A 314 13.31 1.55 2.86
CA GLU A 314 14.40 2.00 3.74
C GLU A 314 15.75 1.33 3.38
N VAL A 315 15.76 0.37 2.44
CA VAL A 315 16.98 -0.31 1.97
C VAL A 315 16.97 -0.40 0.43
N PRO A 316 18.11 -0.68 -0.22
CA PRO A 316 18.13 -0.96 -1.66
C PRO A 316 17.29 -2.19 -2.02
N ARG A 317 16.64 -2.16 -3.18
CA ARG A 317 15.75 -3.23 -3.67
C ARG A 317 16.42 -4.59 -3.70
N GLU A 318 17.66 -4.66 -4.18
CA GLU A 318 18.46 -5.89 -4.30
C GLU A 318 18.66 -6.53 -2.92
N ARG A 319 18.94 -5.71 -1.91
CA ARG A 319 19.04 -6.17 -0.52
C ARG A 319 17.68 -6.62 0.03
N ALA A 320 16.62 -5.85 -0.22
CA ALA A 320 15.26 -6.17 0.22
C ALA A 320 14.75 -7.50 -0.35
N LEU A 321 15.15 -7.86 -1.57
CA LEU A 321 14.69 -9.08 -2.25
C LEU A 321 15.70 -10.24 -2.16
N ALA A 322 16.95 -9.97 -1.81
CA ALA A 322 18.06 -10.91 -1.89
C ALA A 322 18.24 -11.49 -3.30
N VAL A 323 18.20 -10.61 -4.31
CA VAL A 323 18.37 -10.90 -5.74
C VAL A 323 19.38 -9.96 -6.39
#